data_AF-A0A9X8HDL1-F1
#
_entry.id   AF-A0A9X8HDL1-F1
#
_cell.length_a   1.000
_cell.length_b   1.000
_cell.length_c   1.000
_cell.angle_alpha   90.00
_cell.angle_beta   90.00
_cell.angle_gamma   90.00
#
_symmetry.space_group_name_H-M   'P 1'
#
loop_
_entity.id
_entity.type
_entity.pdbx_description
1 polymer ?
#
loop_
_entity_poly.entity_id
_entity_poly.type
_entity_poly.pdbx_seq_one_letter_code
_entity_poly.pdbx_strand_id
1 'polypeptide(L)'
;MECSDWFRLALPLQHSHFRIGNLNSAMKAITCAVIDGGDVICFTLEERRRVSDLKIAITERIAFRFLPHQLSLFLAQTSDGYWLKKSDPDITILKSGKVHGRIKQLMTPATELDESTELRELNLPDDKNDAIHVLVAKPHHVKILCAVVGIDDILRMNIDERDSVMYLKQAIKESIGFPFHWCELKLYVAKVNNAHWLRSDNPGVSKLKAGEISREIKRMMTDVAEMKGEHELSEFHFTQVEAGPSGRQLHVIVDLPAYSKAIARYART
;
A
#
# COMPACT_ATOMS: atom_id res chain seq x y z
N MET A 1 10.85 -6.58 -83.48
CA MET A 1 12.19 -6.03 -83.24
C MET A 1 12.64 -6.51 -81.87
N GLU A 2 13.61 -7.42 -81.92
CA GLU A 2 14.69 -7.77 -80.97
C GLU A 2 15.06 -6.69 -79.94
N CYS A 3 15.77 -6.93 -78.83
CA CYS A 3 16.31 -8.06 -78.06
C CYS A 3 17.04 -7.34 -76.88
N SER A 4 17.09 -7.82 -75.65
CA SER A 4 18.31 -8.50 -75.17
C SER A 4 18.15 -9.00 -73.73
N ASP A 5 18.30 -10.30 -73.61
CA ASP A 5 18.70 -11.04 -72.42
C ASP A 5 20.18 -10.75 -72.08
N TRP A 6 20.48 -10.74 -70.78
CA TRP A 6 21.79 -11.14 -70.26
C TRP A 6 21.59 -12.21 -69.17
N PHE A 7 21.87 -13.46 -69.56
CA PHE A 7 22.16 -14.67 -68.78
C PHE A 7 23.48 -14.48 -67.97
N ARG A 8 23.88 -15.13 -66.86
CA ARG A 8 23.55 -16.40 -66.15
C ARG A 8 24.44 -16.55 -64.89
N LEU A 9 24.11 -17.52 -64.02
CA LEU A 9 24.91 -18.26 -62.99
C LEU A 9 24.81 -17.75 -61.53
N ALA A 10 24.58 -18.52 -60.46
CA ALA A 10 24.34 -19.96 -60.25
C ALA A 10 23.71 -20.22 -58.85
N LEU A 11 22.95 -21.32 -58.70
CA LEU A 11 22.32 -21.91 -57.49
C LEU A 11 23.37 -22.41 -56.44
N PRO A 12 23.05 -22.68 -55.13
CA PRO A 12 21.92 -23.53 -54.71
C PRO A 12 21.15 -23.18 -53.41
N LEU A 13 20.02 -23.88 -53.28
CA LEU A 13 19.11 -24.04 -52.15
C LEU A 13 19.80 -24.19 -50.78
N GLN A 14 19.31 -23.49 -49.76
CA GLN A 14 19.18 -24.06 -48.42
C GLN A 14 17.81 -23.74 -47.83
N HIS A 15 17.07 -24.81 -47.56
CA HIS A 15 15.89 -24.85 -46.73
C HIS A 15 16.22 -24.27 -45.35
N SER A 16 15.83 -23.02 -45.07
CA SER A 16 15.49 -22.64 -43.70
C SER A 16 14.01 -22.94 -43.52
N HIS A 17 13.74 -24.15 -43.03
CA HIS A 17 12.54 -24.36 -42.24
C HIS A 17 12.59 -23.36 -41.09
N PHE A 18 11.97 -22.19 -41.27
CA PHE A 18 11.57 -21.35 -40.17
C PHE A 18 10.51 -22.17 -39.44
N ARG A 19 10.96 -22.99 -38.49
CA ARG A 19 10.09 -23.54 -37.47
C ARG A 19 9.49 -22.33 -36.79
N ILE A 20 8.25 -22.00 -37.16
CA ILE A 20 7.34 -21.30 -36.27
C ILE A 20 7.27 -22.23 -35.05
N GLY A 21 8.16 -22.00 -34.10
CA GLY A 21 8.10 -22.66 -32.82
C GLY A 21 6.73 -22.34 -32.28
N ASN A 22 5.90 -23.37 -32.12
CA ASN A 22 4.71 -23.29 -31.31
C ASN A 22 5.16 -22.83 -29.92
N LEU A 23 5.13 -21.51 -29.69
CA LEU A 23 5.13 -20.92 -28.37
C LEU A 23 3.72 -21.18 -27.82
N ASN A 24 3.44 -22.44 -27.49
CA ASN A 24 2.38 -22.75 -26.56
C ASN A 24 2.85 -22.18 -25.23
N SER A 25 2.51 -20.92 -24.94
CA SER A 25 2.72 -20.34 -23.63
C SER A 25 1.99 -21.23 -22.62
N ALA A 26 2.74 -21.76 -21.65
CA ALA A 26 2.15 -22.53 -20.56
C ALA A 26 1.20 -21.61 -19.80
N MET A 27 -0.04 -22.04 -19.62
CA MET A 27 -1.08 -21.29 -18.91
C MET A 27 -1.20 -21.83 -17.49
N LYS A 28 -1.33 -20.93 -16.52
CA LYS A 28 -1.57 -21.27 -15.12
C LYS A 28 -2.91 -20.74 -14.66
N ALA A 29 -3.69 -21.61 -14.02
CA ALA A 29 -4.88 -21.22 -13.29
C ALA A 29 -4.49 -20.67 -11.91
N ILE A 30 -4.94 -19.46 -11.61
CA ILE A 30 -4.61 -18.73 -10.38
C ILE A 30 -5.91 -18.37 -9.66
N THR A 31 -6.04 -18.85 -8.42
CA THR A 31 -7.19 -18.55 -7.57
C THR A 31 -6.78 -17.52 -6.53
N CYS A 32 -7.45 -16.38 -6.50
CA CYS A 32 -7.20 -15.29 -5.58
C CYS A 32 -8.38 -15.13 -4.63
N ALA A 33 -8.11 -14.92 -3.33
CA ALA A 33 -9.12 -14.55 -2.35
C ALA A 33 -8.95 -13.09 -1.94
N VAL A 34 -10.00 -12.30 -2.10
CA VAL A 34 -10.01 -10.87 -1.81
C VAL A 34 -10.39 -10.64 -0.35
N ILE A 35 -9.50 -9.97 0.38
CA ILE A 35 -9.76 -9.54 1.75
C ILE A 35 -10.76 -8.38 1.72
N ASP A 36 -11.67 -8.38 2.69
CA ASP A 36 -12.73 -7.38 2.81
C ASP A 36 -13.71 -7.40 1.64
N GLY A 37 -14.45 -8.50 1.56
CA GLY A 37 -15.42 -8.82 0.50
C GLY A 37 -15.55 -10.33 0.35
N GLY A 38 -14.44 -11.05 0.56
CA GLY A 38 -14.36 -12.50 0.52
C GLY A 38 -14.66 -13.08 -0.85
N ASP A 39 -14.52 -12.28 -1.90
CA ASP A 39 -14.62 -12.72 -3.28
C ASP A 39 -13.46 -13.68 -3.57
N VAL A 40 -13.78 -14.83 -4.14
CA VAL A 40 -12.79 -15.75 -4.69
C VAL A 40 -12.90 -15.70 -6.21
N ILE A 41 -11.81 -15.32 -6.85
CA ILE A 41 -11.73 -15.12 -8.29
C ILE A 41 -10.65 -16.01 -8.88
N CYS A 42 -10.89 -16.50 -10.09
CA CYS A 42 -9.95 -17.35 -10.81
C CYS A 42 -9.56 -16.69 -12.13
N PHE A 43 -8.28 -16.79 -12.46
CA PHE A 43 -7.70 -16.33 -13.71
C PHE A 43 -6.93 -17.45 -14.38
N THR A 44 -6.86 -17.41 -15.70
CA THR A 44 -5.94 -18.25 -16.47
C THR A 44 -4.98 -17.33 -17.19
N LEU A 45 -3.73 -17.29 -16.75
CA LEU A 45 -2.70 -16.39 -17.25
C LEU A 45 -1.50 -17.18 -17.77
N GLU A 46 -0.74 -16.61 -18.70
CA GLU A 46 0.52 -17.21 -19.13
C GLU A 46 1.52 -17.21 -17.96
N GLU A 47 2.22 -18.32 -17.76
CA GLU A 47 3.18 -18.52 -16.68
C GLU A 47 4.36 -17.53 -16.66
N ARG A 48 4.67 -16.93 -17.81
CA ARG A 48 5.71 -15.90 -17.97
C ARG A 48 5.24 -14.48 -17.65
N ARG A 49 3.93 -14.30 -17.41
CA ARG A 49 3.40 -13.02 -16.93
C ARG A 49 3.94 -12.75 -15.54
N ARG A 50 3.89 -11.48 -15.13
CA ARG A 50 4.38 -11.03 -13.83
C ARG A 50 3.25 -10.86 -12.84
N VAL A 51 3.60 -10.74 -11.56
CA VAL A 51 2.67 -10.37 -10.49
C VAL A 51 1.98 -9.03 -10.80
N SER A 52 2.67 -8.09 -11.44
CA SER A 52 2.06 -6.83 -11.95
C SER A 52 0.92 -7.06 -12.95
N ASP A 53 1.06 -7.99 -13.90
CA ASP A 53 -0.03 -8.37 -14.81
C ASP A 53 -1.23 -8.96 -14.05
N LEU A 54 -0.95 -9.77 -13.01
CA LEU A 54 -2.01 -10.32 -12.14
C LEU A 54 -2.72 -9.22 -11.35
N LYS A 55 -2.01 -8.22 -10.80
CA LYS A 55 -2.62 -7.05 -10.15
C LYS A 55 -3.55 -6.29 -11.09
N ILE A 56 -3.16 -6.11 -12.35
CA ILE A 56 -3.98 -5.49 -13.40
C ILE A 56 -5.25 -6.31 -13.62
N ALA A 57 -5.11 -7.62 -13.89
CA ALA A 57 -6.24 -8.51 -14.13
C ALA A 57 -7.25 -8.53 -12.97
N ILE A 58 -6.77 -8.53 -11.72
CA ILE A 58 -7.62 -8.43 -10.51
C ILE A 58 -8.38 -7.11 -10.49
N THR A 59 -7.68 -6.00 -10.71
CA THR A 59 -8.26 -4.65 -10.67
C THR A 59 -9.36 -4.47 -11.71
N GLU A 60 -9.12 -4.95 -12.94
CA GLU A 60 -10.09 -4.92 -14.04
C GLU A 60 -11.29 -5.82 -13.75
N ARG A 61 -11.06 -7.04 -13.25
CA ARG A 61 -12.11 -8.03 -12.99
C ARG A 61 -13.09 -7.61 -11.91
N ILE A 62 -12.61 -6.94 -10.87
CA ILE A 62 -13.43 -6.43 -9.75
C ILE A 62 -13.89 -4.99 -10.00
N ALA A 63 -13.29 -4.29 -10.96
CA ALA A 63 -13.49 -2.86 -11.23
C ALA A 63 -13.19 -1.99 -9.99
N PHE A 64 -12.01 -2.20 -9.38
CA PHE A 64 -11.56 -1.34 -8.28
C PHE A 64 -11.33 0.10 -8.74
N ARG A 65 -11.53 1.06 -7.81
CA ARG A 65 -11.35 2.50 -8.05
C ARG A 65 -9.92 3.00 -7.81
N PHE A 66 -9.02 2.13 -7.38
CA PHE A 66 -7.62 2.43 -7.09
C PHE A 66 -6.71 1.77 -8.14
N LEU A 67 -5.45 2.21 -8.19
CA LEU A 67 -4.49 1.72 -9.17
C LEU A 67 -3.99 0.32 -8.81
N PRO A 68 -3.64 -0.53 -9.80
CA PRO A 68 -3.23 -1.91 -9.54
C PRO A 68 -2.06 -2.05 -8.56
N HIS A 69 -1.08 -1.16 -8.61
CA HIS A 69 0.09 -1.19 -7.72
C HIS A 69 -0.25 -0.96 -6.24
N GLN A 70 -1.45 -0.43 -5.95
CA GLN A 70 -1.92 -0.23 -4.57
C GLN A 70 -2.46 -1.52 -3.94
N LEU A 71 -2.59 -2.61 -4.71
CA LEU A 71 -2.89 -3.93 -4.17
C LEU A 71 -1.62 -4.54 -3.57
N SER A 72 -1.73 -5.10 -2.36
CA SER A 72 -0.73 -6.05 -1.87
C SER A 72 -1.21 -7.46 -2.13
N LEU A 73 -0.35 -8.27 -2.72
CA LEU A 73 -0.62 -9.68 -3.01
C LEU A 73 0.28 -10.53 -2.12
N PHE A 74 -0.28 -11.54 -1.46
CA PHE A 74 0.50 -12.45 -0.60
C PHE A 74 0.27 -13.90 -1.01
N LEU A 75 1.29 -14.74 -0.87
CA LEU A 75 1.10 -16.18 -1.03
C LEU A 75 0.17 -16.72 0.06
N ALA A 76 -0.78 -17.55 -0.35
CA ALA A 76 -1.71 -18.23 0.56
C ALA A 76 -1.16 -19.58 1.08
N GLN A 77 0.17 -19.74 1.06
CA GLN A 77 0.86 -20.94 1.54
C GLN A 77 1.43 -20.71 2.93
N THR A 78 1.04 -21.54 3.90
CA THR A 78 1.57 -21.51 5.26
C THR A 78 2.99 -22.05 5.32
N SER A 79 3.70 -21.78 6.42
CA SER A 79 5.12 -22.13 6.59
C SER A 79 5.42 -23.64 6.53
N ASP A 80 4.41 -24.48 6.74
CA ASP A 80 4.47 -25.95 6.60
C ASP A 80 4.18 -26.43 5.16
N GLY A 81 3.99 -25.50 4.22
CA GLY A 81 3.73 -25.79 2.81
C GLY A 81 2.26 -26.01 2.46
N TYR A 82 1.34 -25.91 3.42
CA TYR A 82 -0.09 -26.07 3.17
C TYR A 82 -0.68 -24.83 2.47
N TRP A 83 -1.45 -25.06 1.39
CA TRP A 83 -2.18 -24.00 0.70
C TRP A 83 -3.58 -23.87 1.28
N LEU A 84 -3.97 -22.66 1.63
CA LEU A 84 -5.33 -22.40 2.07
C LEU A 84 -6.34 -22.85 1.02
N LYS A 85 -7.48 -23.38 1.45
CA LYS A 85 -8.55 -23.85 0.57
C LYS A 85 -9.78 -22.97 0.67
N LYS A 86 -10.59 -22.92 -0.39
CA LYS A 86 -11.88 -22.18 -0.39
C LYS A 86 -12.80 -22.56 0.79
N SER A 87 -12.74 -23.81 1.24
CA SER A 87 -13.52 -24.34 2.36
C SER A 87 -12.93 -24.05 3.73
N ASP A 88 -11.71 -23.51 3.81
CA ASP A 88 -11.08 -23.23 5.10
C ASP A 88 -11.88 -22.15 5.85
N PRO A 89 -12.15 -22.34 7.15
CA PRO A 89 -12.90 -21.36 7.95
C PRO A 89 -12.29 -19.96 7.89
N ASP A 90 -10.95 -19.87 7.84
CA ASP A 90 -10.23 -18.60 7.74
C ASP A 90 -10.56 -17.82 6.46
N ILE A 91 -10.85 -18.51 5.34
CA ILE A 91 -11.25 -17.87 4.08
C ILE A 91 -12.67 -17.31 4.18
N THR A 92 -13.57 -17.99 4.89
CA THR A 92 -14.95 -17.51 5.07
C THR A 92 -15.01 -16.19 5.85
N ILE A 93 -14.04 -15.95 6.74
CA ILE A 93 -13.99 -14.77 7.59
C ILE A 93 -13.47 -13.53 6.84
N LEU A 94 -12.76 -13.72 5.71
CA LEU A 94 -12.32 -12.61 4.85
C LEU A 94 -13.47 -11.75 4.32
N LYS A 95 -14.69 -12.31 4.23
CA LYS A 95 -15.92 -11.55 3.90
C LYS A 95 -16.19 -10.40 4.87
N SER A 96 -15.77 -10.53 6.13
CA SER A 96 -15.98 -9.53 7.17
C SER A 96 -14.89 -8.46 7.24
N GLY A 97 -13.87 -8.54 6.36
CA GLY A 97 -12.69 -7.66 6.40
C GLY A 97 -11.75 -7.94 7.59
N LYS A 98 -12.11 -8.85 8.50
CA LYS A 98 -11.25 -9.23 9.62
C LYS A 98 -10.13 -10.14 9.16
N VAL A 99 -8.91 -9.77 9.53
CA VAL A 99 -7.70 -10.58 9.34
C VAL A 99 -7.25 -11.11 10.71
N HIS A 100 -7.26 -12.43 10.90
CA HIS A 100 -6.85 -13.07 12.14
C HIS A 100 -6.12 -14.39 11.89
N GLY A 101 -5.52 -14.94 12.95
CA GLY A 101 -4.97 -16.30 12.93
C GLY A 101 -3.98 -16.51 11.78
N ARG A 102 -4.24 -17.56 10.97
CA ARG A 102 -3.37 -17.94 9.84
C ARG A 102 -3.25 -16.87 8.77
N ILE A 103 -4.33 -16.16 8.43
CA ILE A 103 -4.29 -15.07 7.43
C ILE A 103 -3.33 -13.97 7.86
N LYS A 104 -3.37 -13.58 9.14
CA LYS A 104 -2.47 -12.55 9.67
C LYS A 104 -0.99 -12.96 9.56
N GLN A 105 -0.69 -14.25 9.78
CA GLN A 105 0.67 -14.78 9.66
C GLN A 105 1.16 -14.85 8.21
N LEU A 106 0.24 -14.90 7.25
CA LEU A 106 0.54 -14.89 5.81
C LEU A 106 0.66 -13.49 5.22
N MET A 107 0.26 -12.45 5.95
CA MET A 107 0.33 -11.06 5.50
C MET A 107 1.53 -10.38 6.13
N THR A 108 2.72 -10.71 5.65
CA THR A 108 3.98 -10.17 6.13
C THR A 108 4.82 -9.71 4.94
N PRO A 109 5.82 -8.83 5.14
CA PRO A 109 6.73 -8.45 4.06
C PRO A 109 7.46 -9.65 3.42
N ALA A 110 7.64 -10.75 4.15
CA ALA A 110 8.31 -11.95 3.65
C ALA A 110 7.45 -12.79 2.68
N THR A 111 6.13 -12.63 2.74
CA THR A 111 5.15 -13.38 1.94
C THR A 111 4.47 -12.51 0.89
N GLU A 112 4.77 -11.20 0.89
CA GLU A 112 4.31 -10.27 -0.13
C GLU A 112 5.01 -10.54 -1.46
N LEU A 113 4.22 -10.58 -2.52
CA LEU A 113 4.69 -10.86 -3.87
C LEU A 113 5.28 -9.61 -4.51
N ASP A 114 6.54 -9.72 -4.93
CA ASP A 114 7.20 -8.68 -5.71
C ASP A 114 6.57 -8.56 -7.10
N GLU A 115 6.32 -7.32 -7.55
CA GLU A 115 5.60 -7.05 -8.81
C GLU A 115 6.34 -7.53 -10.06
N SER A 116 7.65 -7.70 -9.97
CA SER A 116 8.51 -8.12 -11.06
C SER A 116 8.64 -9.64 -11.17
N THR A 117 8.29 -10.39 -10.11
CA THR A 117 8.30 -11.85 -10.10
C THR A 117 7.37 -12.43 -11.16
N GLU A 118 7.85 -13.43 -11.89
CA GLU A 118 7.03 -14.16 -12.86
C GLU A 118 6.18 -15.22 -12.17
N LEU A 119 4.98 -15.48 -12.71
CA LEU A 119 4.01 -16.39 -12.09
C LEU A 119 4.53 -17.83 -11.99
N ARG A 120 5.38 -18.28 -12.91
CA ARG A 120 6.06 -19.60 -12.83
C ARG A 120 6.98 -19.76 -11.63
N GLU A 121 7.53 -18.67 -11.10
CA GLU A 121 8.47 -18.73 -9.97
C GLU A 121 7.74 -18.95 -8.64
N LEU A 122 6.43 -18.71 -8.60
CA LEU A 122 5.60 -18.84 -7.40
C LEU A 122 5.26 -20.31 -7.05
N ASN A 123 5.61 -21.27 -7.92
CA ASN A 123 5.35 -22.70 -7.71
C ASN A 123 3.90 -23.02 -7.28
N LEU A 124 2.94 -22.32 -7.87
CA LEU A 124 1.52 -22.46 -7.51
C LEU A 124 1.04 -23.89 -7.79
N PRO A 125 0.24 -24.51 -6.91
CA PRO A 125 -0.36 -25.81 -7.18
C PRO A 125 -1.36 -25.70 -8.33
N ASP A 126 -1.73 -26.84 -8.90
CA ASP A 126 -2.78 -26.89 -9.91
C ASP A 126 -4.16 -26.71 -9.27
N ASP A 127 -5.11 -26.17 -10.05
CA ASP A 127 -6.46 -25.79 -9.61
C ASP A 127 -7.34 -26.92 -9.04
N LYS A 128 -6.91 -28.18 -9.20
CA LYS A 128 -7.65 -29.38 -8.83
C LYS A 128 -7.92 -29.55 -7.33
N ASN A 129 -7.33 -28.74 -6.46
CA ASN A 129 -7.41 -28.90 -5.00
C ASN A 129 -8.16 -27.78 -4.27
N ASP A 130 -8.91 -26.94 -5.00
CA ASP A 130 -9.60 -25.76 -4.45
C ASP A 130 -8.68 -24.83 -3.64
N ALA A 131 -7.38 -24.85 -3.98
CA ALA A 131 -6.37 -24.03 -3.35
C ALA A 131 -6.64 -22.56 -3.70
N ILE A 132 -6.58 -21.72 -2.69
CA ILE A 132 -6.33 -20.29 -2.82
C ILE A 132 -4.82 -20.17 -3.02
N HIS A 133 -4.42 -19.50 -4.09
CA HIS A 133 -3.01 -19.25 -4.41
C HIS A 133 -2.55 -17.91 -3.85
N VAL A 134 -3.40 -16.88 -3.96
CA VAL A 134 -3.03 -15.51 -3.60
C VAL A 134 -4.09 -14.87 -2.71
N LEU A 135 -3.65 -14.21 -1.63
CA LEU A 135 -4.48 -13.30 -0.85
C LEU A 135 -4.33 -11.89 -1.42
N VAL A 136 -5.45 -11.24 -1.73
CA VAL A 136 -5.50 -9.88 -2.28
C VAL A 136 -5.92 -8.92 -1.18
N ALA A 137 -4.98 -8.12 -0.68
CA ALA A 137 -5.28 -7.05 0.26
C ALA A 137 -5.49 -5.74 -0.50
N LYS A 138 -6.68 -5.16 -0.31
CA LYS A 138 -6.98 -3.80 -0.77
C LYS A 138 -6.20 -2.80 0.09
N PRO A 139 -5.89 -1.61 -0.45
CA PRO A 139 -5.33 -0.56 0.37
C PRO A 139 -6.30 -0.18 1.49
N HIS A 140 -5.85 -0.23 2.74
CA HIS A 140 -6.67 0.14 3.89
C HIS A 140 -6.36 1.59 4.28
N HIS A 141 -6.91 2.50 3.48
CA HIS A 141 -6.68 3.93 3.69
C HIS A 141 -7.38 4.44 4.94
N VAL A 142 -6.60 5.10 5.78
CA VAL A 142 -7.06 5.76 7.01
C VAL A 142 -6.99 7.27 6.85
N LYS A 143 -7.96 7.95 7.46
CA LYS A 143 -8.00 9.41 7.50
C LYS A 143 -7.24 9.91 8.73
N ILE A 144 -6.06 10.47 8.52
CA ILE A 144 -5.24 11.04 9.58
C ILE A 144 -5.39 12.56 9.54
N LEU A 145 -5.81 13.14 10.67
CA LEU A 145 -5.88 14.59 10.85
C LEU A 145 -4.63 15.09 11.56
N CYS A 146 -3.87 15.94 10.89
CA CYS A 146 -2.58 16.44 11.36
C CYS A 146 -2.68 17.93 11.71
N ALA A 147 -2.32 18.31 12.93
CA ALA A 147 -2.16 19.70 13.30
C ALA A 147 -0.69 20.10 13.21
N VAL A 148 -0.39 21.13 12.44
CA VAL A 148 0.99 21.59 12.22
C VAL A 148 1.29 22.81 13.09
N VAL A 149 2.39 22.76 13.83
CA VAL A 149 2.79 23.88 14.70
C VAL A 149 3.05 25.13 13.86
N GLY A 150 2.26 26.17 14.08
CA GLY A 150 2.39 27.47 13.43
C GLY A 150 1.69 27.61 12.08
N ILE A 151 0.88 26.63 11.67
CA ILE A 151 -0.01 26.72 10.51
C ILE A 151 -1.45 26.73 11.02
N ASP A 152 -2.24 27.73 10.63
CA ASP A 152 -3.64 27.83 11.02
C ASP A 152 -4.56 26.96 10.16
N ASP A 153 -4.23 25.67 10.02
CA ASP A 153 -5.05 24.69 9.34
C ASP A 153 -4.79 23.28 9.89
N ILE A 154 -5.69 22.34 9.55
CA ILE A 154 -5.57 20.92 9.85
C ILE A 154 -5.43 20.17 8.54
N LEU A 155 -4.28 19.52 8.35
CA LEU A 155 -4.05 18.71 7.17
C LEU A 155 -4.83 17.39 7.27
N ARG A 156 -5.44 16.98 6.16
CA ARG A 156 -6.18 15.72 6.05
C ARG A 156 -5.39 14.78 5.16
N MET A 157 -4.81 13.74 5.75
CA MET A 157 -4.08 12.71 5.03
C MET A 157 -4.98 11.48 4.82
N ASN A 158 -4.90 10.91 3.63
CA ASN A 158 -5.55 9.65 3.29
C ASN A 158 -4.44 8.67 2.86
N ILE A 159 -3.98 7.85 3.79
CA ILE A 159 -2.78 7.03 3.66
C ILE A 159 -3.11 5.59 4.05
N ASP A 160 -2.44 4.60 3.47
CA ASP A 160 -2.62 3.22 3.89
C ASP A 160 -2.06 3.05 5.31
N GLU A 161 -2.81 2.45 6.24
CA GLU A 161 -2.26 2.23 7.58
C GLU A 161 -1.11 1.23 7.61
N ARG A 162 -0.88 0.50 6.51
CA ARG A 162 0.29 -0.38 6.35
C ARG A 162 1.53 0.37 5.87
N ASP A 163 1.39 1.63 5.47
CA ASP A 163 2.54 2.46 5.17
C ASP A 163 3.31 2.79 6.45
N SER A 164 4.60 3.08 6.30
CA SER A 164 5.43 3.53 7.41
C SER A 164 5.25 5.02 7.70
N VAL A 165 5.66 5.44 8.90
CA VAL A 165 5.68 6.86 9.30
C VAL A 165 6.49 7.73 8.32
N MET A 166 7.52 7.17 7.67
CA MET A 166 8.26 7.86 6.60
C MET A 166 7.32 8.36 5.49
N TYR A 167 6.42 7.51 4.98
CA TYR A 167 5.47 7.90 3.93
C TYR A 167 4.53 9.00 4.40
N LEU A 168 4.07 8.94 5.66
CA LEU A 168 3.28 10.02 6.25
C LEU A 168 4.05 11.35 6.31
N LYS A 169 5.33 11.32 6.73
CA LYS A 169 6.19 12.52 6.74
C LYS A 169 6.34 13.09 5.33
N GLN A 170 6.52 12.24 4.32
CA GLN A 170 6.63 12.67 2.93
C GLN A 170 5.33 13.32 2.43
N ALA A 171 4.18 12.68 2.65
CA ALA A 171 2.88 13.22 2.25
C ALA A 171 2.57 14.57 2.93
N ILE A 172 2.91 14.72 4.21
CA ILE A 172 2.77 15.99 4.93
C ILE A 172 3.67 17.06 4.31
N LYS A 173 4.95 16.74 4.04
CA LYS A 173 5.88 17.69 3.40
C LYS A 173 5.35 18.17 2.05
N GLU A 174 4.89 17.25 1.22
CA GLU A 174 4.32 17.57 -0.10
C GLU A 174 3.08 18.45 0.04
N SER A 175 2.23 18.18 1.03
CA SER A 175 1.02 18.96 1.29
C SER A 175 1.29 20.40 1.77
N ILE A 176 2.36 20.63 2.55
CA ILE A 176 2.69 21.97 3.08
C ILE A 176 3.61 22.78 2.16
N GLY A 177 4.35 22.13 1.27
CA GLY A 177 5.19 22.80 0.26
C GLY A 177 6.41 23.56 0.79
N PHE A 178 6.86 23.29 2.02
CA PHE A 178 8.04 23.96 2.60
C PHE A 178 9.38 23.34 2.14
N PRO A 179 10.45 24.15 2.03
CA PRO A 179 11.75 23.70 1.54
C PRO A 179 12.56 23.02 2.65
N PHE A 180 12.21 21.77 2.97
CA PHE A 180 12.98 20.94 3.90
C PHE A 180 12.94 19.46 3.53
N HIS A 181 13.83 18.65 4.12
CA HIS A 181 13.75 17.20 4.02
C HIS A 181 12.68 16.65 4.95
N TRP A 182 11.89 15.69 4.48
CA TRP A 182 10.81 15.07 5.26
C TRP A 182 11.32 14.47 6.59
N CYS A 183 12.59 14.06 6.66
CA CYS A 183 13.20 13.49 7.86
C CYS A 183 13.38 14.51 8.99
N GLU A 184 13.33 15.80 8.68
CA GLU A 184 13.40 16.89 9.66
C GLU A 184 12.05 17.11 10.37
N LEU A 185 10.96 16.53 9.87
CA LEU A 185 9.67 16.54 10.56
C LEU A 185 9.72 15.63 11.79
N LYS A 186 9.25 16.14 12.92
CA LYS A 186 8.91 15.30 14.07
C LYS A 186 7.40 15.14 14.14
N LEU A 187 6.95 13.89 14.24
CA LEU A 187 5.54 13.53 14.34
C LEU A 187 5.28 12.93 15.72
N TYR A 188 4.15 13.29 16.31
CA TYR A 188 3.73 12.81 17.62
C TYR A 188 2.27 12.39 17.57
N VAL A 189 1.94 11.27 18.21
CA VAL A 189 0.55 10.84 18.38
C VAL A 189 -0.18 11.86 19.23
N ALA A 190 -1.30 12.38 18.74
CA ALA A 190 -2.10 13.39 19.43
C ALA A 190 -3.07 12.73 20.43
N LYS A 191 -2.57 11.86 21.31
CA LYS A 191 -3.36 11.24 22.40
C LYS A 191 -3.07 11.90 23.74
N VAL A 192 -4.09 12.48 24.34
CA VAL A 192 -4.02 13.07 25.67
C VAL A 192 -3.96 11.93 26.70
N ASN A 193 -2.88 11.91 27.48
CA ASN A 193 -2.58 10.88 28.49
C ASN A 193 -2.68 9.43 27.92
N ASN A 194 -2.36 9.23 26.63
CA ASN A 194 -2.49 7.95 25.92
C ASN A 194 -3.91 7.34 25.92
N ALA A 195 -4.94 8.13 26.26
CA ALA A 195 -6.29 7.62 26.49
C ALA A 195 -7.32 8.12 25.48
N HIS A 196 -7.21 9.37 25.02
CA HIS A 196 -8.16 9.94 24.06
C HIS A 196 -7.51 10.86 23.05
N TRP A 197 -8.02 10.85 21.83
CA TRP A 197 -7.58 11.76 20.77
C TRP A 197 -7.79 13.24 21.15
N LEU A 198 -6.78 14.06 20.88
CA LEU A 198 -6.83 15.51 21.07
C LEU A 198 -7.90 16.11 20.16
N ARG A 199 -8.79 16.91 20.71
CA ARG A 199 -9.86 17.55 19.93
C ARG A 199 -9.37 18.83 19.26
N SER A 200 -9.85 19.11 18.06
CA SER A 200 -9.52 20.32 17.32
C SER A 200 -10.03 21.61 17.98
N ASP A 201 -11.02 21.51 18.88
CA ASP A 201 -11.56 22.61 19.68
C ASP A 201 -10.84 22.78 21.04
N ASN A 202 -9.83 21.96 21.34
CA ASN A 202 -9.01 22.13 22.54
C ASN A 202 -8.26 23.49 22.45
N PRO A 203 -8.28 24.33 23.50
CA PRO A 203 -7.61 25.64 23.49
C PRO A 203 -6.09 25.59 23.20
N GLY A 204 -5.44 24.48 23.56
CA GLY A 204 -4.06 24.21 23.20
C GLY A 204 -3.85 24.09 21.69
N VAL A 205 -4.82 23.57 20.93
CA VAL A 205 -4.74 23.48 19.47
C VAL A 205 -4.77 24.86 18.82
N SER A 206 -5.59 25.78 19.33
CA SER A 206 -5.56 27.18 18.87
C SER A 206 -4.19 27.83 19.09
N LYS A 207 -3.54 27.55 20.22
CA LYS A 207 -2.16 27.99 20.47
C LYS A 207 -1.17 27.33 19.51
N LEU A 208 -1.33 26.03 19.27
CA LEU A 208 -0.48 25.29 18.35
C LEU A 208 -0.52 25.87 16.92
N LYS A 209 -1.71 26.23 16.44
CA LYS A 209 -1.93 26.94 15.17
C LYS A 209 -1.25 28.30 15.13
N ALA A 210 -1.24 29.03 16.26
CA ALA A 210 -0.48 30.26 16.40
C ALA A 210 1.05 30.05 16.46
N GLY A 211 1.52 28.80 16.63
CA GLY A 211 2.94 28.45 16.77
C GLY A 211 3.43 28.47 18.20
N GLU A 212 2.51 28.47 19.17
CA GLU A 212 2.75 28.35 20.60
C GLU A 212 2.41 26.94 21.09
N ILE A 213 3.32 26.31 21.82
CA ILE A 213 3.11 24.96 22.35
C ILE A 213 2.70 25.08 23.82
N SER A 214 1.45 24.74 24.12
CA SER A 214 0.95 24.73 25.51
C SER A 214 1.66 23.66 26.35
N ARG A 215 1.68 23.82 27.68
CA ARG A 215 2.25 22.81 28.59
C ARG A 215 1.60 21.43 28.41
N GLU A 216 0.30 21.41 28.14
CA GLU A 216 -0.45 20.18 27.86
C GLU A 216 0.05 19.49 26.59
N ILE A 217 0.17 20.23 25.47
CA ILE A 217 0.66 19.68 24.22
C ILE A 217 2.12 19.25 24.31
N LYS A 218 2.94 20.04 25.00
CA LYS A 218 4.35 19.72 25.21
C LYS A 218 4.57 18.35 25.87
N ARG A 219 3.62 17.88 26.70
CA ARG A 219 3.68 16.54 27.31
C ARG A 219 3.53 15.40 26.31
N MET A 220 2.89 15.63 25.16
CA MET A 220 2.79 14.66 24.06
C MET A 220 4.05 14.70 23.16
N MET A 221 4.76 15.83 23.13
CA MET A 221 5.91 16.07 22.26
C MET A 221 7.24 15.76 22.98
N THR A 222 7.50 14.48 23.23
CA THR A 222 8.77 14.02 23.84
C THR A 222 9.55 13.14 22.87
N ASP A 223 10.88 13.08 22.97
CA ASP A 223 11.71 12.28 22.03
C ASP A 223 11.38 10.78 22.06
N VAL A 224 10.85 10.28 23.19
CA VAL A 224 10.36 8.90 23.36
C VAL A 224 9.01 8.70 22.66
N ALA A 225 8.16 9.73 22.64
CA ALA A 225 6.85 9.70 21.99
C ALA A 225 6.91 10.05 20.49
N GLU A 226 8.07 10.42 19.97
CA GLU A 226 8.26 10.70 18.55
C GLU A 226 8.04 9.43 17.73
N MET A 227 7.13 9.52 16.75
CA MET A 227 6.87 8.46 15.78
C MET A 227 8.12 8.24 14.92
N LYS A 228 8.71 7.04 15.01
CA LYS A 228 9.92 6.66 14.25
C LYS A 228 9.54 6.27 12.83
N GLY A 229 10.41 6.61 11.88
CA GLY A 229 10.11 6.54 10.44
C GLY A 229 9.84 5.12 9.94
N GLU A 230 10.43 4.14 10.58
CA GLU A 230 10.35 2.71 10.31
C GLU A 230 9.10 2.03 10.88
N HIS A 231 8.39 2.67 11.81
CA HIS A 231 7.16 2.10 12.38
C HIS A 231 6.02 2.13 11.37
N GLU A 232 5.17 1.11 11.40
CA GLU A 232 3.96 1.04 10.59
C GLU A 232 2.85 1.92 11.19
N LEU A 233 2.01 2.54 10.36
CA LEU A 233 0.95 3.42 10.85
C LEU A 233 -0.14 2.66 11.63
N SER A 234 -0.33 1.37 11.34
CA SER A 234 -1.31 0.50 12.00
C SER A 234 -1.02 0.32 13.50
N GLU A 235 0.24 0.47 13.92
CA GLU A 235 0.68 0.43 15.32
C GLU A 235 0.05 1.54 16.17
N PHE A 236 -0.37 2.66 15.56
CA PHE A 236 -0.94 3.81 16.26
C PHE A 236 -2.47 3.78 16.34
N HIS A 237 -3.12 2.80 15.71
CA HIS A 237 -4.55 2.52 15.82
C HIS A 237 -5.47 3.72 15.50
N PHE A 238 -5.17 4.48 14.44
CA PHE A 238 -5.95 5.65 14.01
C PHE A 238 -7.44 5.35 13.69
N THR A 239 -7.77 4.09 13.41
CA THR A 239 -9.11 3.63 13.01
C THR A 239 -10.02 3.30 14.19
N GLN A 240 -9.50 3.23 15.41
CA GLN A 240 -10.32 2.98 16.59
C GLN A 240 -11.11 4.25 16.96
N VAL A 241 -12.39 4.27 16.59
CA VAL A 241 -13.33 5.33 16.98
C VAL A 241 -13.63 5.18 18.47
N GLU A 242 -12.90 5.92 19.30
CA GLU A 242 -13.17 6.02 20.73
C GLU A 242 -14.43 6.89 20.94
N ALA A 243 -15.58 6.24 21.11
CA ALA A 243 -16.89 6.67 21.69
C ALA A 243 -17.35 8.15 21.67
N GLY A 244 -16.77 9.02 20.86
CA GLY A 244 -17.03 10.45 20.79
C GLY A 244 -17.36 10.91 19.36
N PRO A 245 -17.97 12.09 19.18
CA PRO A 245 -18.47 12.53 17.87
C PRO A 245 -17.33 12.59 16.84
N SER A 246 -17.44 11.70 15.84
CA SER A 246 -16.50 11.56 14.74
C SER A 246 -16.37 12.86 13.96
N GLY A 247 -15.13 13.34 13.76
CA GLY A 247 -14.83 14.44 12.81
C GLY A 247 -14.04 15.63 13.36
N ARG A 248 -13.69 15.65 14.66
CA ARG A 248 -12.88 16.72 15.27
C ARG A 248 -11.66 16.20 16.05
N GLN A 249 -11.27 14.96 15.85
CA GLN A 249 -10.14 14.33 16.54
C GLN A 249 -8.86 14.51 15.72
N LEU A 250 -7.86 15.13 16.30
CA LEU A 250 -6.51 15.19 15.77
C LEU A 250 -5.80 13.89 16.11
N HIS A 251 -5.06 13.38 15.14
CA HIS A 251 -4.37 12.10 15.23
C HIS A 251 -2.86 12.32 15.40
N VAL A 252 -2.33 13.35 14.73
CA VAL A 252 -0.88 13.64 14.70
C VAL A 252 -0.62 15.12 14.93
N ILE A 253 0.39 15.41 15.74
CA ILE A 253 1.00 16.73 15.88
C ILE A 253 2.28 16.76 15.06
N VAL A 254 2.40 17.74 14.17
CA VAL A 254 3.55 17.91 13.27
C VAL A 254 4.39 19.08 13.76
N ASP A 255 5.63 18.79 14.14
CA ASP A 255 6.61 19.80 14.49
C ASP A 255 7.57 20.06 13.32
N LEU A 256 7.60 21.32 12.88
CA LEU A 256 8.47 21.79 11.80
C LEU A 256 9.88 22.07 12.32
N PRO A 257 10.93 21.97 11.47
CA PRO A 257 12.26 22.41 11.85
C PRO A 257 12.29 23.92 12.15
N ALA A 258 13.21 24.35 13.01
CA ALA A 258 13.21 25.70 13.59
C ALA A 258 13.21 26.84 12.55
N TYR A 259 13.98 26.68 11.46
CA TYR A 259 14.03 27.66 10.37
C TYR A 259 12.69 27.76 9.63
N SER A 260 11.98 26.65 9.45
CA SER A 260 10.66 26.63 8.79
C SER A 260 9.59 27.29 9.67
N LYS A 261 9.67 27.12 10.99
CA LYS A 261 8.82 27.86 11.94
C LYS A 261 9.03 29.37 11.84
N ALA A 262 10.25 29.83 11.60
CA ALA A 262 10.54 31.26 11.40
C ALA A 262 9.90 31.79 10.11
N ILE A 263 10.00 31.04 9.01
CA ILE A 263 9.36 31.37 7.73
C ILE A 263 7.83 31.41 7.89
N ALA A 264 7.24 30.39 8.52
CA ALA A 264 5.79 30.31 8.74
C ALA A 264 5.26 31.43 9.66
N ARG A 265 6.09 31.99 10.55
CA ARG A 265 5.75 33.18 11.34
C ARG A 265 5.83 34.45 10.52
N TYR A 266 6.87 34.60 9.70
CA TYR A 266 7.05 35.77 8.84
C TYR A 266 5.95 35.88 7.77
N ALA A 267 5.50 34.76 7.20
CA ALA A 267 4.39 34.75 6.25
C ALA A 267 3.03 35.16 6.84
N ARG A 268 2.92 35.27 8.18
CA ARG A 268 1.70 35.66 8.90
C ARG A 268 1.68 37.13 9.35
N THR A 269 2.82 37.82 9.30
CA THR A 269 2.94 39.27 9.61
C THR A 269 2.81 40.08 8.35
#